data_AF-A0A8T3RE99-F1
#
_entry.id   AF-A0A8T3RE99-F1
#
_cell.length_a   1.000
_cell.length_b   1.000
_cell.length_c   1.000
_cell.angle_alpha   90.00
_cell.angle_beta   90.00
_cell.angle_gamma   90.00
#
_symmetry.space_group_name_H-M   'P 1'
#
loop_
_entity.id
_entity.type
_entity.pdbx_description
1 polymer ?
#
loop_
_entity_poly.entity_id
_entity_poly.type
_entity_poly.pdbx_seq_one_letter_code
_entity_poly.pdbx_strand_id
1 'polypeptide(L)'
;MAGTTRSQVLIGRDDDLAELHGMVQEASAGSPWIAVVVGEAGIGKSRLLRDVARLVVERGGRSLVGGCLDMGGGGIPFLPLLEALRGLHRSLPPDRSAELLGPARWDLSALLPELAPGAGDPRPSNA
;
A
#
# COMPACT_ATOMS: atom_id res chain seq x y z
N MET A 1 10.81 -0.42 -30.50
CA MET A 1 10.23 -0.17 -29.17
C MET A 1 8.97 0.67 -29.36
N ALA A 2 7.79 0.04 -29.44
CA ALA A 2 6.53 0.75 -29.61
C ALA A 2 6.02 1.19 -28.22
N GLY A 3 5.97 2.49 -27.98
CA GLY A 3 5.37 3.06 -26.77
C GLY A 3 3.88 2.75 -26.74
N THR A 4 3.41 2.08 -25.69
CA THR A 4 1.99 1.85 -25.50
C THR A 4 1.36 3.16 -25.02
N THR A 5 0.67 3.87 -25.92
CA THR A 5 -0.14 5.03 -25.56
C THR A 5 -1.28 4.56 -24.65
N ARG A 6 -1.13 4.72 -23.33
CA ARG A 6 -2.24 4.48 -22.39
C ARG A 6 -3.18 5.67 -22.44
N SER A 7 -4.45 5.42 -22.77
CA SER A 7 -5.52 6.41 -22.59
C SER A 7 -5.48 6.97 -21.17
N GLN A 8 -5.59 8.30 -21.05
CA GLN A 8 -5.62 8.97 -19.75
C GLN A 8 -7.00 8.96 -19.10
N VAL A 9 -8.04 8.65 -19.88
CA VAL A 9 -9.44 8.70 -19.45
C VAL A 9 -9.90 7.30 -19.05
N LEU A 10 -10.39 7.17 -17.82
CA LEU A 10 -11.10 5.99 -17.34
C LEU A 10 -12.59 6.19 -17.68
N ILE A 11 -13.14 5.37 -18.57
CA ILE A 11 -14.54 5.51 -19.03
C ILE A 11 -15.42 4.52 -18.25
N GLY A 12 -16.59 4.98 -17.78
CA GLY A 12 -17.61 4.11 -17.19
C GLY A 12 -17.25 3.57 -15.80
N ARG A 13 -16.45 4.31 -15.03
CA ARG A 13 -15.99 3.93 -13.68
C ARG A 13 -16.23 5.05 -12.66
N ASP A 14 -17.11 5.98 -12.98
CA ASP A 14 -17.40 7.14 -12.13
C ASP A 14 -18.02 6.71 -10.79
N ASP A 15 -18.93 5.73 -10.83
CA ASP A 15 -19.56 5.18 -9.62
C ASP A 15 -18.54 4.43 -8.73
N ASP A 16 -17.72 3.56 -9.31
CA ASP A 16 -16.65 2.85 -8.58
C ASP A 16 -15.65 3.83 -7.95
N LEU A 17 -15.28 4.89 -8.67
CA LEU A 17 -14.41 5.93 -8.14
C LEU A 17 -15.07 6.69 -7.00
N ALA A 18 -16.34 7.08 -7.16
CA ALA A 18 -17.10 7.79 -6.13
C ALA A 18 -17.19 6.96 -4.83
N GLU A 19 -17.45 5.66 -4.95
CA GLU A 19 -17.49 4.75 -3.81
C GLU A 19 -16.13 4.66 -3.10
N LEU A 20 -15.06 4.40 -3.84
CA LEU A 20 -13.70 4.32 -3.26
C LEU A 20 -13.25 5.66 -2.67
N HIS A 21 -13.65 6.79 -3.27
CA HIS A 21 -13.38 8.12 -2.72
C HIS A 21 -14.11 8.36 -1.40
N GLY A 22 -15.35 7.88 -1.27
CA GLY A 22 -16.10 7.90 -0.01
C GLY A 22 -15.38 7.13 1.09
N MET A 23 -14.94 5.89 0.79
CA MET A 23 -14.18 5.07 1.72
C MET A 23 -12.86 5.75 2.17
N VAL A 24 -12.16 6.42 1.25
CA VAL A 24 -10.95 7.19 1.59
C VAL A 24 -11.26 8.35 2.55
N GLN A 25 -12.40 9.03 2.38
CA GLN A 25 -12.79 10.11 3.28
C GLN A 25 -13.09 9.58 4.68
N GLU A 26 -13.85 8.50 4.79
CA GLU A 26 -14.16 7.88 6.08
C GLU A 26 -12.91 7.31 6.77
N ALA A 27 -12.00 6.71 6.00
CA ALA A 27 -10.69 6.27 6.50
C ALA A 27 -9.86 7.44 7.04
N SER A 28 -9.90 8.59 6.37
CA SER A 28 -9.20 9.80 6.83
C SER A 28 -9.84 10.39 8.11
N ALA A 29 -11.11 10.09 8.37
CA ALA A 29 -11.80 10.44 9.62
C ALA A 29 -11.57 9.43 10.76
N GLY A 30 -10.73 8.41 10.55
CA GLY A 30 -10.35 7.42 11.57
C GLY A 30 -11.14 6.11 11.52
N SER A 31 -11.98 5.89 10.51
CA SER A 31 -12.72 4.63 10.32
C SER A 31 -12.05 3.78 9.24
N PRO A 32 -11.23 2.76 9.59
CA PRO A 32 -10.47 2.01 8.59
C PRO A 32 -11.40 1.18 7.67
N TRP A 33 -11.00 1.06 6.41
CA TRP A 33 -11.76 0.34 5.37
C TRP A 33 -10.88 -0.63 4.59
N ILE A 34 -11.49 -1.73 4.13
CA ILE A 34 -10.89 -2.68 3.19
C ILE A 34 -11.84 -2.80 1.99
N ALA A 35 -11.31 -2.56 0.79
CA ALA A 35 -12.04 -2.70 -0.46
C ALA A 35 -11.40 -3.79 -1.34
N VAL A 36 -12.23 -4.58 -2.01
CA VAL A 36 -11.79 -5.62 -2.96
C VAL A 36 -12.36 -5.30 -4.34
N VAL A 37 -11.48 -4.97 -5.29
CA VAL A 37 -11.89 -4.66 -6.67
C VAL A 37 -11.81 -5.92 -7.53
N VAL A 38 -12.97 -6.42 -7.95
CA VAL A 38 -13.11 -7.60 -8.82
C VAL A 38 -13.52 -7.16 -10.22
N GLY A 39 -13.05 -7.89 -11.24
CA GLY A 39 -13.43 -7.62 -12.62
C GLY A 39 -12.53 -8.33 -13.62
N GLU A 40 -12.88 -8.26 -14.90
CA GLU A 40 -12.17 -8.94 -15.97
C GLU A 40 -10.72 -8.44 -16.15
N ALA A 41 -9.87 -9.29 -16.71
CA ALA A 41 -8.52 -8.90 -17.09
C ALA A 41 -8.58 -7.73 -18.09
N GLY A 42 -7.74 -6.71 -17.88
CA GLY A 42 -7.69 -5.55 -18.76
C GLY A 42 -8.79 -4.48 -18.55
N ILE A 43 -9.82 -4.73 -17.74
CA ILE A 43 -10.95 -3.78 -17.53
C ILE A 43 -10.59 -2.48 -16.78
N GLY A 44 -9.31 -2.28 -16.45
CA GLY A 44 -8.85 -1.04 -15.83
C GLY A 44 -8.75 -1.05 -14.30
N LYS A 45 -8.86 -2.19 -13.61
CA LYS A 45 -8.72 -2.28 -12.13
C LYS A 45 -7.47 -1.58 -11.58
N SER A 46 -6.31 -1.85 -12.17
CA SER A 46 -5.06 -1.20 -11.75
C SER A 46 -5.02 0.29 -12.09
N ARG A 47 -5.83 0.75 -13.06
CA ARG A 47 -5.96 2.19 -13.34
C ARG A 47 -6.86 2.86 -12.30
N LEU A 48 -8.02 2.27 -12.00
CA LEU A 48 -8.91 2.70 -10.93
C LEU A 48 -8.14 2.89 -9.61
N LEU A 49 -7.41 1.88 -9.15
CA LEU A 49 -6.62 1.95 -7.91
C LEU A 49 -5.51 3.01 -7.95
N ARG A 50 -4.92 3.29 -9.13
CA ARG A 50 -3.92 4.35 -9.29
C ARG A 50 -4.53 5.75 -9.17
N ASP A 51 -5.74 5.94 -9.67
CA ASP A 51 -6.43 7.23 -9.57
C ASP A 51 -6.85 7.48 -8.11
N VAL A 52 -7.33 6.46 -7.39
CA VAL A 52 -7.59 6.54 -5.93
C VAL A 52 -6.30 6.81 -5.14
N ALA A 53 -5.20 6.11 -5.45
CA ALA A 53 -3.91 6.35 -4.81
C ALA A 53 -3.41 7.79 -5.02
N ARG A 54 -3.62 8.35 -6.22
CA ARG A 54 -3.29 9.75 -6.52
C ARG A 54 -4.10 10.70 -5.65
N LEU A 55 -5.41 10.48 -5.53
CA LEU A 55 -6.27 11.29 -4.67
C LEU A 55 -5.82 11.28 -3.20
N VAL A 56 -5.44 10.11 -2.68
CA VAL A 56 -4.90 9.97 -1.32
C VAL A 56 -3.67 10.88 -1.15
N VAL A 57 -2.74 10.86 -2.11
CA VAL A 57 -1.54 11.69 -2.07
C VAL A 57 -1.87 13.19 -2.20
N GLU A 58 -2.78 13.56 -3.10
CA GLU A 58 -3.24 14.95 -3.28
C GLU A 58 -3.88 15.53 -2.01
N ARG A 59 -4.50 14.67 -1.19
CA ARG A 59 -5.08 15.04 0.11
C ARG A 59 -4.08 15.00 1.27
N GLY A 60 -2.79 14.85 0.99
CA GLY A 60 -1.71 14.80 1.99
C GLY A 60 -1.55 13.44 2.67
N GLY A 61 -2.27 12.42 2.22
CA GLY A 61 -2.10 11.04 2.65
C GLY A 61 -0.91 10.35 1.98
N ARG A 62 -0.69 9.09 2.32
CA ARG A 62 0.35 8.25 1.73
C ARG A 62 -0.26 7.00 1.12
N SER A 63 0.07 6.73 -0.14
CA SER A 63 -0.27 5.46 -0.80
C SER A 63 0.94 4.54 -0.81
N LEU A 64 0.74 3.28 -0.42
CA LEU A 64 1.73 2.22 -0.51
C LEU A 64 1.23 1.16 -1.50
N VAL A 65 2.15 0.58 -2.27
CA VAL A 65 1.81 -0.39 -3.32
C VAL A 65 2.71 -1.59 -3.20
N GLY A 66 2.13 -2.78 -3.31
CA GLY A 66 2.84 -4.03 -3.47
C GLY A 66 2.20 -4.91 -4.54
N GLY A 67 3.00 -5.79 -5.13
CA GLY A 67 2.63 -6.68 -6.20
C GLY A 67 2.35 -8.10 -5.70
N CYS A 68 1.25 -8.67 -6.18
CA CYS A 68 1.04 -10.11 -6.13
C CYS A 68 1.79 -10.74 -7.30
N LEU A 69 2.87 -11.46 -7.03
CA LEU A 69 3.55 -12.29 -8.02
C LEU A 69 2.94 -13.68 -8.00
N ASP A 70 2.44 -14.13 -9.15
CA ASP A 70 2.08 -15.53 -9.36
C ASP A 70 3.32 -16.27 -9.88
N MET A 71 3.88 -17.14 -9.04
CA MET A 71 5.05 -17.96 -9.39
C MET A 71 4.67 -19.39 -9.74
N GLY A 72 3.44 -19.63 -10.22
CA GLY A 72 3.02 -20.94 -10.75
C GLY A 72 2.81 -22.03 -9.69
N GLY A 73 2.88 -21.69 -8.40
CA GLY A 73 2.67 -22.60 -7.26
C GLY A 73 1.91 -21.94 -6.10
N GLY A 74 1.24 -20.82 -6.36
CA GLY A 74 0.71 -19.92 -5.34
C GLY A 74 1.60 -18.69 -5.15
N GLY A 75 1.00 -17.60 -4.67
CA GLY A 75 1.73 -16.37 -4.35
C GLY A 75 2.59 -16.54 -3.10
N ILE A 76 3.66 -15.75 -2.99
CA ILE A 76 4.45 -15.67 -1.75
C ILE A 76 3.57 -15.05 -0.66
N PRO A 77 3.39 -15.70 0.51
CA PRO A 77 2.59 -15.16 1.59
C PRO A 77 3.04 -13.76 1.97
N PHE A 78 2.07 -12.85 2.12
CA PHE A 78 2.29 -11.46 2.52
C PHE A 78 3.21 -10.62 1.61
N LEU A 79 3.72 -11.13 0.49
CA LEU A 79 4.62 -10.39 -0.39
C LEU A 79 4.11 -8.99 -0.76
N PRO A 80 2.84 -8.78 -1.13
CA PRO A 80 2.35 -7.44 -1.43
C PRO A 80 2.47 -6.48 -0.23
N LEU A 81 2.22 -6.97 0.98
CA LEU A 81 2.37 -6.18 2.20
C LEU A 81 3.85 -5.87 2.47
N LEU A 82 4.73 -6.86 2.30
CA LEU A 82 6.17 -6.69 2.48
C LEU A 82 6.76 -5.69 1.49
N GLU A 83 6.36 -5.75 0.21
CA GLU A 83 6.78 -4.77 -0.80
C GLU A 83 6.29 -3.36 -0.48
N ALA A 84 5.04 -3.21 -0.04
CA ALA A 84 4.48 -1.94 0.38
C ALA A 84 5.26 -1.33 1.56
N LEU A 85 5.58 -2.12 2.58
CA LEU A 85 6.36 -1.70 3.75
C LEU A 85 7.82 -1.39 3.40
N ARG A 86 8.45 -2.16 2.50
CA ARG A 86 9.78 -1.83 1.95
C ARG A 86 9.78 -0.51 1.20
N GLY A 87 8.73 -0.25 0.43
CA GLY A 87 8.52 1.04 -0.24
C GLY A 87 8.44 2.18 0.78
N LEU A 88 7.63 1.99 1.83
CA LEU A 88 7.50 2.95 2.93
C LEU A 88 8.85 3.25 3.58
N HIS A 89 9.57 2.22 4.03
CA HIS A 89 10.86 2.37 4.73
C HIS A 89 11.89 3.13 3.89
N ARG A 90 12.03 2.79 2.61
CA ARG A 90 12.95 3.48 1.68
C ARG A 90 12.57 4.94 1.40
N SER A 91 11.29 5.28 1.55
CA SER A 91 10.75 6.62 1.25
C SER A 91 10.78 7.57 2.46
N LEU A 92 11.23 7.10 3.63
CA LEU A 92 11.28 7.88 4.86
C LEU A 92 12.73 8.03 5.33
N PRO A 93 13.07 9.15 5.98
CA PRO A 93 14.27 9.22 6.81
C PRO A 93 14.25 8.10 7.87
N PRO A 94 15.41 7.52 8.25
CA PRO A 94 15.47 6.43 9.21
C PRO A 94 14.68 6.68 10.50
N ASP A 95 14.85 7.85 11.11
CA ASP A 95 14.20 8.23 12.37
C ASP A 95 12.67 8.25 12.25
N ARG A 96 12.16 8.76 11.12
CA ARG A 96 10.72 8.82 10.85
C ARG A 96 10.11 7.44 10.62
N SER A 97 10.86 6.53 10.02
CA SER A 97 10.39 5.15 9.82
C SER A 97 10.26 4.41 11.16
N ALA A 98 11.22 4.61 12.06
CA ALA A 98 11.22 4.01 13.39
C ALA A 98 10.09 4.57 14.27
N GLU A 99 9.84 5.86 14.19
CA GLU A 99 8.73 6.54 14.88
C GLU A 99 7.36 6.03 14.38
N LEU A 100 7.17 5.97 13.06
CA LEU A 100 5.90 5.57 12.45
C LEU A 100 5.53 4.11 12.73
N LEU A 101 6.51 3.20 12.64
CA LEU A 101 6.29 1.78 12.88
C LEU A 101 6.23 1.45 14.38
N GLY A 102 6.87 2.28 15.21
CA GLY A 102 6.88 2.14 16.65
C GLY A 102 7.24 0.71 17.10
N PRO A 103 6.53 0.15 18.09
CA PRO A 103 6.73 -1.22 18.57
C PRO A 103 6.66 -2.31 17.50
N ALA A 104 5.79 -2.14 16.48
CA ALA A 104 5.53 -3.15 15.46
C ALA A 104 6.78 -3.50 14.63
N ARG A 105 7.79 -2.63 14.62
CA ARG A 105 9.08 -2.88 13.95
C ARG A 105 9.75 -4.17 14.45
N TRP A 106 9.55 -4.54 15.72
CA TRP A 106 10.13 -5.77 16.28
C TRP A 106 9.54 -7.01 15.63
N ASP A 107 8.23 -7.06 15.48
CA ASP A 107 7.54 -8.21 14.87
C ASP A 107 7.76 -8.23 13.36
N LEU A 108 7.72 -7.05 12.73
CA LEU A 108 7.95 -6.91 11.29
C LEU A 108 9.40 -7.25 10.90
N SER A 109 10.38 -7.08 11.79
CA SER A 109 11.79 -7.42 11.50
C SER A 109 12.02 -8.89 11.18
N ALA A 110 11.15 -9.79 11.66
CA ALA A 110 11.20 -11.22 11.31
C ALA A 110 10.88 -11.47 9.82
N LEU A 111 10.10 -10.57 9.20
CA LEU A 111 9.71 -10.64 7.80
C LEU A 111 10.48 -9.66 6.91
N LEU A 112 10.95 -8.55 7.48
CA LEU A 112 11.68 -7.46 6.84
C LEU A 112 12.91 -7.11 7.69
N PRO A 113 14.05 -7.80 7.52
CA PRO A 113 15.24 -7.58 8.32
C PRO A 113 15.72 -6.12 8.32
N GLU A 114 15.48 -5.37 7.24
CA GLU A 114 15.76 -3.93 7.14
C GLU A 114 14.99 -3.06 8.15
N LEU A 115 13.93 -3.56 8.78
CA LEU A 115 13.18 -2.88 9.84
C LEU A 115 13.71 -3.17 11.25
N ALA A 116 14.79 -3.95 11.37
CA ALA A 116 15.35 -4.31 12.66
C ALA A 116 15.68 -3.04 13.50
N PRO A 117 15.20 -2.96 14.75
CA PRO A 117 15.61 -1.91 15.67
C PRO A 117 17.12 -1.82 15.80
N GLY A 118 17.64 -0.64 16.11
CA GLY A 118 19.07 -0.49 16.43
C GLY A 118 19.43 -1.31 17.67
N ALA A 119 20.68 -1.73 17.80
CA ALA A 119 21.13 -2.58 18.92
C ALA A 119 20.90 -2.00 20.33
N GLY A 120 20.61 -0.70 20.44
CA GLY A 120 20.28 -0.01 21.71
C GLY A 120 18.79 0.27 21.93
N ASP A 121 17.91 -0.13 21.01
CA ASP A 121 16.48 0.08 21.15
C ASP A 121 15.88 -0.93 22.15
N PRO A 122 15.12 -0.48 23.17
CA PRO A 122 14.47 -1.40 24.10
C PRO A 122 13.35 -2.17 23.38
N ARG A 123 13.30 -3.48 23.61
CA ARG A 123 12.18 -4.31 23.15
C ARG A 123 10.98 -4.02 24.04
N PRO A 124 9.81 -3.67 23.47
CA PRO A 124 8.60 -3.51 24.27
C PRO A 124 8.26 -4.87 24.89
N SER A 125 7.97 -4.86 26.19
CA SER A 125 7.44 -6.03 26.88
C SER A 125 6.05 -6.30 26.31
N ASN A 126 5.86 -7.42 25.61
CA ASN A 126 4.52 -7.89 25.31
C ASN A 126 3.80 -8.12 26.64
N ALA A 127 2.78 -7.32 26.91
CA ALA A 127 1.78 -7.57 27.94
C ALA A 127 0.64 -8.39 27.33
#